data_AF-A0A0U4VGR2-F1
#
_entry.id   AF-A0A0U4VGR2-F1
#
_cell.length_a   1.000
_cell.length_b   1.000
_cell.length_c   1.000
_cell.angle_alpha   90.00
_cell.angle_beta   90.00
_cell.angle_gamma   90.00
#
_symmetry.space_group_name_H-M   'P 1'
#
loop_
_entity.id
_entity.type
_entity.pdbx_description
1 polymer ?
#
loop_
_entity_poly.entity_id
_entity_poly.type
_entity_poly.pdbx_seq_one_letter_code
_entity_poly.pdbx_strand_id
1 'polypeptide(L)' 'MRILCFFIVLLFVAVHGAAGFSRSPRHHIKCGYRGTFCTPGKCPNGNAYLGPCRTGYSCCRWL' A
#
# COMPACT_ATOMS: atom_id res chain seq x y z
N MET A 1 -3.84 33.17 30.28
CA MET A 1 -3.97 31.70 30.09
C MET A 1 -4.98 31.31 28.99
N ARG A 2 -5.26 32.16 27.99
CA ARG A 2 -6.24 31.84 26.93
C ARG A 2 -5.57 31.49 25.58
N ILE A 3 -4.36 32.00 25.36
CA ILE A 3 -3.61 31.85 24.10
C ILE A 3 -3.04 30.43 23.94
N LEU A 4 -2.58 29.83 25.04
CA LEU A 4 -2.10 28.44 25.08
C LEU A 4 -3.16 27.45 24.57
N CYS A 5 -4.43 27.66 24.91
CA CYS A 5 -5.52 26.82 24.44
C CYS A 5 -5.67 26.88 22.92
N PHE A 6 -5.51 28.06 22.31
CA PHE A 6 -5.55 28.20 20.85
C PHE A 6 -4.40 27.48 20.17
N PHE A 7 -3.18 27.57 20.72
CA PHE A 7 -2.02 26.85 20.19
C PHE A 7 -2.21 25.33 20.25
N ILE A 8 -2.78 24.82 21.35
CA ILE A 8 -3.08 23.39 21.51
C ILE A 8 -4.09 22.92 20.47
N VAL A 9 -5.18 23.68 20.26
CA VAL A 9 -6.21 23.34 19.27
C VAL A 9 -5.63 23.35 17.84
N LEU A 10 -4.80 24.35 17.51
CA LEU A 10 -4.13 24.44 16.21
C LEU A 10 -3.18 23.27 15.96
N LEU A 11 -2.39 22.89 16.97
CA LEU A 11 -1.51 21.72 16.91
C LEU A 11 -2.31 20.43 16.72
N PHE A 12 -3.42 20.27 17.43
CA PHE A 12 -4.27 19.09 17.33
C PHE A 12 -4.86 18.94 15.92
N VAL A 13 -5.40 20.02 15.35
CA VAL A 13 -5.95 20.01 13.98
C VAL A 13 -4.86 19.69 12.94
N ALA A 14 -3.66 20.26 13.08
CA ALA A 14 -2.55 20.00 12.16
C ALA A 14 -2.07 18.54 12.22
N VAL A 15 -1.96 17.96 13.43
CA VAL A 15 -1.51 16.57 13.61
C VAL A 15 -2.56 15.57 13.11
N HIS A 16 -3.85 15.83 13.35
CA HIS A 16 -4.92 14.95 12.89
C HIS A 16 -5.16 15.04 11.38
N GLY A 17 -4.95 16.20 10.76
CA GLY A 17 -5.02 16.36 9.31
C GLY A 17 -3.98 15.51 8.56
N ALA A 18 -2.82 15.25 9.17
CA ALA A 18 -1.77 14.40 8.60
C ALA A 18 -2.06 12.89 8.75
N ALA A 19 -2.84 12.48 9.77
CA ALA A 19 -3.17 11.07 10.00
C ALA A 19 -4.11 10.47 8.94
N GLY A 20 -4.87 11.31 8.22
CA GLY A 20 -5.73 10.90 7.12
C GLY A 20 -4.98 10.58 5.81
N PHE A 21 -3.69 10.92 5.71
CA PHE A 21 -2.85 10.66 4.54
C PHE A 21 -1.91 9.46 4.75
N SER A 22 -2.33 8.49 5.58
CA SER A 22 -1.77 7.15 5.52
C SER A 22 -2.14 6.57 4.16
N ARG A 23 -1.23 6.76 3.19
CA ARG A 23 -1.24 6.16 1.86
C ARG A 23 -1.76 4.74 2.01
N SER A 24 -3.02 4.53 1.61
CA SER A 24 -3.71 3.25 1.78
C SER A 24 -2.70 2.16 1.45
N PRO A 25 -2.38 1.24 2.39
CA PRO A 25 -1.32 0.26 2.18
C PRO A 25 -1.67 -0.40 0.89
N ARG A 26 -0.89 -0.06 -0.15
CA ARG A 26 -1.18 -0.30 -1.56
C ARG A 26 -1.56 -1.74 -1.62
N HIS A 27 -2.87 -2.03 -1.68
CA HIS A 27 -3.43 -3.28 -1.18
C HIS A 27 -2.47 -4.37 -1.61
N HIS A 28 -1.77 -4.97 -0.65
CA HIS A 28 -0.96 -6.13 -0.92
C HIS A 28 -1.99 -7.20 -1.23
N ILE A 29 -2.51 -7.18 -2.46
CA ILE A 29 -3.32 -8.23 -3.02
C ILE A 29 -2.43 -9.44 -2.81
N LYS A 30 -2.80 -10.28 -1.86
CA LYS A 30 -2.05 -11.49 -1.59
C LYS A 30 -2.01 -12.23 -2.91
N CYS A 31 -0.81 -12.41 -3.45
CA CYS A 31 -0.66 -13.08 -4.73
C CYS A 31 -1.30 -14.47 -4.62
N GLY A 32 -2.14 -14.84 -5.58
CA GLY A 32 -3.09 -15.94 -5.45
C GLY A 32 -4.56 -15.50 -5.30
N TYR A 33 -4.83 -14.20 -5.17
CA TYR A 33 -6.19 -13.65 -5.12
C TYR A 33 -6.55 -12.91 -6.43
N ARG A 34 -7.81 -13.01 -6.87
CA ARG A 34 -8.35 -12.35 -8.09
C ARG A 34 -7.57 -12.63 -9.39
N GLY A 35 -7.28 -13.90 -9.67
CA GLY A 35 -6.60 -14.28 -10.93
C GLY A 35 -5.13 -13.87 -10.97
N THR A 36 -4.51 -13.69 -9.80
CA THR A 36 -3.06 -13.57 -9.67
C THR A 36 -2.44 -14.91 -9.29
N PHE A 37 -1.22 -15.17 -9.70
CA PHE A 37 -0.50 -16.40 -9.38
C PHE A 37 0.99 -16.13 -9.19
N CYS A 38 1.65 -16.99 -8.41
CA CYS A 38 3.10 -16.94 -8.22
C CYS A 38 3.77 -17.93 -9.18
N THR A 39 4.81 -17.47 -9.88
CA THR A 39 5.64 -18.29 -10.76
C THR A 39 7.11 -18.10 -10.41
N PRO A 40 7.96 -19.15 -10.48
CA PRO A 40 9.39 -18.98 -10.37
C PRO A 40 9.91 -18.09 -11.52
N GLY A 41 10.85 -17.19 -11.22
CA GLY A 41 11.45 -16.32 -12.22
C GLY A 41 10.51 -15.20 -12.70
N LYS A 42 10.49 -14.94 -14.02
CA LYS A 42 9.71 -13.85 -14.65
C LYS A 42 8.30 -14.32 -15.02
N CYS A 43 7.35 -13.39 -15.08
CA CYS A 43 6.00 -13.68 -15.56
C CYS A 43 5.99 -14.21 -17.00
N PRO A 44 5.10 -15.18 -17.32
CA PRO A 44 4.87 -15.62 -18.70
C PRO A 44 4.45 -14.46 -19.59
N ASN A 45 4.65 -14.63 -20.90
CA ASN A 45 4.36 -13.58 -21.87
C ASN A 45 2.85 -13.32 -21.91
N GLY A 46 2.46 -12.04 -21.85
CA GLY A 46 1.05 -11.65 -21.76
C GLY A 46 0.50 -11.59 -20.33
N ASN A 47 1.33 -11.76 -19.30
CA ASN A 47 0.92 -11.56 -17.90
C ASN A 47 1.55 -10.30 -17.30
N ALA A 48 0.79 -9.56 -16.49
CA ALA A 48 1.29 -8.36 -15.84
C ALA A 48 2.07 -8.71 -14.56
N TYR A 49 3.28 -8.18 -14.41
CA TYR A 49 4.07 -8.30 -13.18
C TYR A 49 3.55 -7.35 -12.10
N LEU A 50 3.22 -7.90 -10.93
CA LEU A 50 2.65 -7.15 -9.82
C LEU A 50 3.64 -6.95 -8.65
N GLY A 51 4.69 -7.77 -8.57
CA GLY A 51 5.67 -7.72 -7.49
C GLY A 51 6.21 -9.11 -7.14
N PRO A 52 7.08 -9.22 -6.12
CA PRO A 52 7.58 -10.51 -5.65
C PRO A 52 6.58 -11.23 -4.74
N CYS A 53 6.52 -12.56 -4.82
CA CYS A 53 5.77 -13.41 -3.88
C CYS A 53 6.64 -13.90 -2.72
N ARG A 54 7.76 -14.53 -3.07
CA ARG A 54 8.79 -15.10 -2.21
C ARG A 54 10.12 -14.96 -2.94
N THR A 55 11.24 -15.15 -2.27
CA THR A 55 12.57 -15.12 -2.90
C THR A 55 12.60 -16.02 -4.14
N GLY A 56 12.85 -15.44 -5.32
CA GLY A 56 12.89 -16.15 -6.60
C GLY A 56 11.54 -16.35 -7.31
N TYR A 57 10.42 -15.87 -6.75
CA TYR A 57 9.08 -16.00 -7.34
C TYR A 57 8.44 -14.64 -7.61
N SER A 58 7.88 -14.49 -8.80
CA SER A 58 7.13 -13.31 -9.23
C SER A 58 5.63 -13.52 -9.12
N CYS A 59 4.92 -12.50 -8.66
CA CYS A 59 3.48 -12.39 -8.71
C CYS A 59 3.04 -11.84 -10.07
N CYS A 60 2.19 -12.60 -10.75
CA CYS A 60 1.72 -12.30 -12.09
C CYS A 60 0.19 -12.24 -12.11
N ARG A 61 -0.39 -11.40 -12.97
CA ARG A 61 -1.83 -11.34 -13.23
C ARG A 61 -2.13 -11.86 -14.62
N TRP A 62 -3.16 -12.69 -14.76
CA TRP A 62 -3.76 -12.96 -16.08
C TRP A 62 -4.35 -11.66 -16.64
N LEU A 63 -3.91 -11.26 -17.84
CA LEU A 63 -4.53 -10.15 -18.59
C LEU A 63 -5.77 -10.64 -19.31
#